data_AF-A0A8T4PYF5-F1
#
_entry.id   AF-A0A8T4PYF5-F1
#
_cell.length_a   1.000
_cell.length_b   1.000
_cell.length_c   1.000
_cell.angle_alpha   90.00
_cell.angle_beta   90.00
_cell.angle_gamma   90.00
#
_symmetry.space_group_name_H-M   'P 1'
#
loop_
_entity.id
_entity.type
_entity.pdbx_description
1 polymer ?
#
loop_
_entity_poly.entity_id
_entity_poly.type
_entity_poly.pdbx_seq_one_letter_code
_entity_poly.pdbx_strand_id
1 'polypeptide(L)'
;MAWWIAAAQFVWDSFRLWLHNLFIGPFSNFDIFWILAPVYISLIITEIFQEKKGTSLGNATSNSVIALWGGVDFLRITMKGVTGFTAIAIGKFAIAVVILLYGVFILTLGIRGSELLKRVARVREVSYAIIIFAPLYYTQVQMSSLYLFGAVAFFPLFYLALHLFDQLLPDPASLKKDRGETGSFAAPMGKQKF
;
A
#
# COMPACT_ATOMS: atom_id res chain seq x y z
N MET A 1 5.15 28.22 -28.89
CA MET A 1 4.44 27.88 -27.63
C MET A 1 5.45 27.96 -26.50
N ALA A 2 5.13 28.63 -25.39
CA ALA A 2 6.08 28.77 -24.29
C ALA A 2 6.28 27.42 -23.58
N TRP A 3 7.53 27.06 -23.29
CA TRP A 3 7.91 25.76 -22.73
C TRP A 3 7.19 25.43 -21.40
N TRP A 4 6.84 26.45 -20.60
CA TRP A 4 6.12 26.28 -19.35
C TRP A 4 4.67 25.83 -19.53
N ILE A 5 4.02 26.17 -20.66
CA ILE A 5 2.67 25.69 -20.99
C ILE A 5 2.72 24.19 -21.25
N ALA A 6 3.71 23.74 -22.03
CA ALA A 6 3.91 22.32 -22.31
C ALA A 6 4.24 21.53 -21.04
N ALA A 7 5.07 22.09 -20.16
CA ALA A 7 5.40 21.47 -18.87
C ALA A 7 4.16 21.37 -17.95
N ALA A 8 3.37 22.44 -17.84
CA ALA A 8 2.14 22.43 -17.04
C ALA A 8 1.12 21.41 -17.58
N GLN A 9 0.96 21.34 -18.91
CA GLN A 9 0.09 20.35 -19.54
C GLN A 9 0.56 18.92 -19.27
N PHE A 10 1.87 18.65 -19.38
CA PHE A 10 2.43 17.33 -19.07
C PHE A 10 2.16 16.91 -17.62
N VAL A 11 2.37 17.81 -16.66
CA VAL A 11 2.09 17.54 -15.23
C VAL A 11 0.60 17.28 -15.02
N TRP A 12 -0.26 18.08 -15.64
CA TRP A 12 -1.71 17.94 -15.53
C TRP A 12 -2.23 16.63 -16.13
N ASP A 13 -1.74 16.24 -17.30
CA ASP A 13 -2.11 14.98 -17.95
C ASP A 13 -1.60 13.78 -17.13
N SER A 14 -0.39 13.88 -16.57
CA SER A 14 0.16 12.89 -15.64
C SER A 14 -0.71 12.76 -14.39
N PHE A 15 -1.16 13.88 -13.83
CA PHE A 15 -2.04 13.90 -12.65
C PHE A 15 -3.39 13.28 -12.95
N ARG A 16 -4.03 13.64 -14.06
CA ARG A 16 -5.32 13.06 -14.48
C ARG A 16 -5.20 11.56 -14.70
N LEU A 17 -4.14 11.11 -15.37
CA LEU A 17 -3.89 9.68 -15.57
C LEU A 17 -3.73 8.97 -14.23
N TRP A 18 -2.91 9.53 -13.32
CA TRP A 18 -2.73 8.98 -11.98
C TRP A 18 -4.04 8.89 -11.21
N LEU A 19 -4.81 9.98 -11.16
CA LEU A 19 -6.06 10.05 -10.40
C LEU A 19 -7.14 9.13 -10.98
N HIS A 20 -7.44 9.25 -12.27
CA HIS A 20 -8.55 8.51 -12.88
C HIS A 20 -8.22 7.04 -13.12
N ASN A 21 -7.03 6.73 -13.60
CA ASN A 21 -6.73 5.35 -14.00
C ASN A 21 -6.15 4.52 -12.86
N LEU A 22 -5.40 5.15 -11.95
CA LEU A 22 -4.63 4.41 -10.92
C LEU A 22 -5.33 4.43 -9.59
N PHE A 23 -5.86 5.59 -9.20
CA PHE A 23 -6.49 5.75 -7.90
C PHE A 23 -7.98 5.41 -7.94
N ILE A 24 -8.74 6.01 -8.87
CA ILE A 24 -10.19 5.82 -8.97
C ILE A 24 -10.54 4.58 -9.80
N GLY A 25 -9.80 4.34 -10.88
CA GLY A 25 -10.04 3.25 -11.84
C GLY A 25 -10.31 1.88 -11.22
N PRO A 26 -9.56 1.45 -10.18
CA PRO A 26 -9.86 0.20 -9.48
C PRO A 26 -11.28 0.06 -8.94
N PHE A 27 -11.91 1.15 -8.52
CA PHE A 27 -13.28 1.12 -7.98
C PHE A 27 -14.35 0.98 -9.06
N SER A 28 -14.00 1.18 -10.32
CA SER A 28 -14.91 1.01 -11.46
C SER A 28 -14.83 -0.38 -12.12
N ASN A 29 -13.87 -1.22 -11.72
CA ASN A 29 -13.71 -2.57 -12.23
C ASN A 29 -13.71 -3.58 -11.07
N PHE A 30 -14.73 -4.45 -11.03
CA PHE A 30 -14.92 -5.39 -9.92
C PHE A 30 -13.74 -6.34 -9.71
N ASP A 31 -13.07 -6.80 -10.78
CA ASP A 31 -11.93 -7.72 -10.66
C ASP A 31 -10.74 -7.04 -9.98
N ILE A 32 -10.47 -5.78 -10.31
CA ILE A 32 -9.41 -4.97 -9.68
C ILE A 32 -9.79 -4.63 -8.25
N PHE A 33 -11.04 -4.19 -8.04
CA PHE A 33 -11.52 -3.87 -6.71
C PHE A 33 -11.41 -5.08 -5.78
N TRP A 34 -11.76 -6.27 -6.25
CA TRP A 34 -11.73 -7.49 -5.45
C TRP A 34 -10.33 -7.82 -4.95
N ILE A 35 -9.30 -7.66 -5.80
CA ILE A 35 -7.93 -7.90 -5.35
C ILE A 35 -7.39 -6.80 -4.44
N LEU A 36 -7.81 -5.55 -4.66
CA LEU A 36 -7.38 -4.41 -3.85
C LEU A 36 -8.16 -4.23 -2.55
N ALA A 37 -9.37 -4.78 -2.42
CA ALA A 37 -10.18 -4.71 -1.21
C ALA A 37 -9.40 -5.13 0.05
N PRO A 38 -8.72 -6.30 0.10
CA PRO A 38 -7.90 -6.66 1.26
C PRO A 38 -6.73 -5.70 1.49
N VAL A 39 -6.16 -5.12 0.42
CA VAL A 39 -5.07 -4.12 0.50
C VAL A 39 -5.56 -2.83 1.15
N TYR A 40 -6.71 -2.30 0.71
CA TYR A 40 -7.32 -1.11 1.29
C TYR A 40 -7.76 -1.32 2.74
N ILE A 41 -8.40 -2.46 3.03
CA ILE A 41 -8.80 -2.81 4.40
C ILE A 41 -7.58 -2.89 5.30
N SER A 42 -6.52 -3.59 4.87
CA SER A 42 -5.28 -3.70 5.61
C SER A 42 -4.61 -2.35 5.81
N LEU A 43 -4.58 -1.50 4.78
CA LEU A 43 -4.06 -0.14 4.85
C LEU A 43 -4.80 0.69 5.90
N ILE A 44 -6.14 0.74 5.84
CA ILE A 44 -6.95 1.56 6.74
C ILE A 44 -6.82 1.07 8.20
N ILE A 45 -6.92 -0.25 8.43
CA ILE A 45 -6.77 -0.82 9.78
C ILE A 45 -5.38 -0.51 10.34
N THR A 46 -4.34 -0.72 9.54
CA THR A 46 -2.95 -0.49 9.96
C THR A 46 -2.70 0.98 10.23
N GLU A 47 -3.25 1.87 9.41
CA GLU A 47 -3.16 3.31 9.60
C GLU A 47 -3.74 3.72 10.96
N ILE A 48 -4.98 3.31 11.24
CA ILE A 48 -5.73 3.69 12.45
C ILE A 48 -5.09 3.12 13.73
N PHE A 49 -4.67 1.86 13.69
CA PHE A 49 -4.27 1.14 14.91
C PHE A 49 -2.76 1.04 15.12
N GLN A 50 -1.95 1.19 14.07
CA GLN A 50 -0.52 0.86 14.11
C GLN A 50 0.38 2.04 13.77
N GLU A 51 0.14 2.76 12.67
CA GLU A 51 1.02 3.86 12.26
C GLU A 51 1.00 5.01 13.27
N LYS A 52 -0.13 5.27 13.95
CA LYS A 52 -0.24 6.23 15.07
C LYS A 52 0.67 5.94 16.28
N LYS A 53 1.12 4.69 16.44
CA LYS A 53 2.02 4.26 17.53
C LYS A 53 3.48 4.07 17.08
N GLY A 54 3.73 4.19 15.77
CA GLY A 54 4.96 3.73 15.13
C GLY A 54 4.89 2.24 14.76
N THR A 55 5.42 1.90 13.59
CA THR A 55 5.36 0.55 13.04
C THR A 55 6.21 -0.43 13.87
N SER A 56 5.58 -1.43 14.49
CA SER A 56 6.28 -2.52 15.18
C SER A 56 6.91 -3.50 14.18
N LEU A 57 7.87 -4.32 14.62
CA LEU A 57 8.47 -5.35 13.75
C LEU A 57 7.44 -6.38 13.27
N GLY A 58 6.53 -6.83 14.16
CA GLY A 58 5.47 -7.76 13.81
C GLY A 58 4.56 -7.18 12.73
N ASN A 59 4.13 -5.93 12.89
CA ASN A 59 3.29 -5.23 11.94
C ASN A 59 3.97 -5.02 10.59
N ALA A 60 5.22 -4.56 10.61
CA ALA A 60 6.03 -4.39 9.41
C ALA A 60 6.26 -5.73 8.69
N THR A 61 6.40 -6.84 9.44
CA THR A 61 6.47 -8.19 8.87
C THR A 61 5.14 -8.57 8.20
N SER A 62 3.99 -8.31 8.86
CA SER A 62 2.67 -8.62 8.30
C SER A 62 2.39 -7.91 6.97
N ASN A 63 2.99 -6.74 6.73
CA ASN A 63 2.88 -6.05 5.44
C ASN A 63 3.51 -6.84 4.28
N SER A 64 4.40 -7.80 4.54
CA SER A 64 4.91 -8.71 3.49
C SER A 64 3.80 -9.50 2.83
N VAL A 65 2.72 -9.81 3.57
CA VAL A 65 1.56 -10.54 3.04
C VAL A 65 0.88 -9.74 1.93
N ILE A 66 0.81 -8.42 2.04
CA ILE A 66 0.23 -7.54 1.01
C ILE A 66 1.06 -7.61 -0.28
N ALA A 67 2.39 -7.50 -0.16
CA ALA A 67 3.29 -7.62 -1.29
C ALA A 67 3.21 -9.00 -1.95
N LEU A 68 3.22 -10.07 -1.15
CA LEU A 68 3.11 -11.44 -1.64
C LEU A 68 1.75 -11.69 -2.32
N TRP A 69 0.65 -11.24 -1.71
CA TRP A 69 -0.69 -11.33 -2.27
C TRP A 69 -0.79 -10.65 -3.64
N GLY A 70 -0.37 -9.39 -3.72
CA GLY A 70 -0.37 -8.64 -4.98
C GLY A 70 0.53 -9.29 -6.03
N GLY A 71 1.74 -9.73 -5.65
CA GLY A 71 2.67 -10.39 -6.55
C GLY A 71 2.15 -11.72 -7.12
N VAL A 72 1.55 -12.58 -6.29
CA VAL A 72 0.94 -13.85 -6.73
C VAL A 72 -0.21 -13.56 -7.69
N ASP A 73 -1.04 -12.58 -7.38
CA ASP A 73 -2.15 -12.22 -8.23
C ASP A 73 -1.71 -11.63 -9.59
N PHE A 74 -0.69 -10.77 -9.57
CA PHE A 74 -0.11 -10.20 -10.79
C PHE A 74 0.47 -11.28 -11.71
N LEU A 75 1.12 -12.31 -11.13
CA LEU A 75 1.51 -13.50 -11.89
C LEU A 75 0.31 -14.24 -12.47
N ARG A 76 -0.72 -14.49 -11.65
CA ARG A 76 -1.96 -15.18 -12.07
C ARG A 76 -2.61 -14.48 -13.26
N ILE A 77 -2.76 -13.15 -13.21
CA ILE A 77 -3.38 -12.35 -14.28
C ILE A 77 -2.50 -12.32 -15.52
N THR A 78 -1.18 -12.16 -15.35
CA THR A 78 -0.24 -12.21 -16.47
C THR A 78 -0.36 -13.56 -17.19
N MET A 79 -0.35 -14.68 -16.47
CA MET A 79 -0.49 -16.02 -17.05
C MET A 79 -1.83 -16.24 -17.76
N LYS A 80 -2.94 -15.72 -17.20
CA LYS A 80 -4.26 -15.82 -17.84
C LYS A 80 -4.35 -15.05 -19.17
N GLY A 81 -3.63 -13.92 -19.28
CA GLY A 81 -3.65 -13.05 -20.45
C GLY A 81 -2.59 -13.36 -21.51
N VAL A 82 -1.67 -14.30 -21.25
CA VAL A 82 -0.58 -14.64 -22.18
C VAL A 82 -1.10 -15.56 -23.28
N THR A 83 -1.20 -15.02 -24.49
CA THR A 83 -1.35 -15.80 -25.74
C THR A 83 0.00 -16.06 -26.44
N GLY A 84 1.09 -15.46 -25.93
CA GLY A 84 2.48 -15.63 -26.37
C GLY A 84 3.45 -14.77 -25.56
N PHE A 85 4.75 -15.09 -25.59
CA PHE A 85 5.81 -14.35 -24.88
C PHE A 85 6.14 -13.02 -25.58
N THR A 86 5.24 -12.05 -25.45
CA THR A 86 5.50 -10.67 -25.90
C THR A 86 6.41 -9.94 -24.91
N ALA A 87 7.12 -8.91 -25.37
CA ALA A 87 7.94 -8.06 -24.49
C ALA A 87 7.13 -7.45 -23.33
N ILE A 88 5.86 -7.10 -23.58
CA ILE A 88 4.94 -6.58 -22.56
C ILE A 88 4.64 -7.65 -21.51
N ALA A 89 4.34 -8.88 -21.93
CA ALA A 89 4.09 -9.98 -21.01
C ALA A 89 5.32 -10.32 -20.15
N ILE A 90 6.51 -10.31 -20.76
CA ILE A 90 7.78 -10.50 -20.04
C ILE A 90 8.00 -9.39 -19.02
N GLY A 91 7.75 -8.13 -19.39
CA GLY A 91 7.86 -6.99 -18.49
C GLY A 91 6.91 -7.09 -17.29
N LYS A 92 5.64 -7.43 -17.53
CA LYS A 92 4.65 -7.69 -16.47
C LYS A 92 5.09 -8.84 -15.56
N PHE A 93 5.58 -9.94 -16.14
CA PHE A 93 6.08 -11.07 -15.36
C PHE A 93 7.27 -10.69 -14.48
N ALA A 94 8.24 -9.95 -15.03
CA ALA A 94 9.40 -9.45 -14.28
C ALA A 94 8.99 -8.56 -13.10
N ILE A 95 8.05 -7.62 -13.31
CA ILE A 95 7.56 -6.75 -12.22
C ILE A 95 6.87 -7.58 -11.13
N ALA A 96 6.02 -8.54 -11.51
CA ALA A 96 5.34 -9.40 -10.56
C ALA A 96 6.33 -10.23 -9.73
N VAL A 97 7.37 -10.78 -10.36
CA VAL A 97 8.47 -11.49 -9.67
C VAL A 97 9.23 -10.56 -8.73
N VAL A 98 9.54 -9.32 -9.14
CA VAL A 98 10.21 -8.34 -8.26
C VAL A 98 9.36 -8.04 -7.02
N ILE A 99 8.05 -7.86 -7.17
CA ILE A 99 7.13 -7.63 -6.05
C ILE A 99 7.09 -8.84 -5.11
N LEU A 100 7.08 -10.06 -5.65
CA LEU A 100 7.16 -11.29 -4.84
C LEU A 100 8.47 -11.40 -4.08
N LEU A 101 9.60 -11.19 -4.75
CA LEU A 101 10.92 -11.21 -4.13
C LEU A 101 11.03 -10.14 -3.03
N TYR A 102 10.43 -8.97 -3.26
CA TYR A 102 10.34 -7.93 -2.25
C TYR A 102 9.51 -8.36 -1.04
N GLY A 103 8.36 -9.01 -1.24
CA GLY A 103 7.58 -9.61 -0.16
C GLY A 103 8.37 -10.66 0.64
N VAL A 104 9.08 -11.57 -0.04
CA VAL A 104 9.95 -12.57 0.61
C VAL A 104 11.10 -11.91 1.37
N PHE A 105 11.69 -10.86 0.82
CA PHE A 105 12.75 -10.08 1.45
C PHE A 105 12.28 -9.45 2.76
N ILE A 106 11.11 -8.77 2.75
CA ILE A 106 10.48 -8.22 3.96
C ILE A 106 10.25 -9.33 4.99
N LEU A 107 9.66 -10.45 4.58
CA LEU A 107 9.38 -11.57 5.48
C LEU A 107 10.67 -12.10 6.13
N THR A 108 11.73 -12.23 5.33
CA THR A 108 13.04 -12.69 5.81
C THR A 108 13.66 -11.71 6.81
N LEU A 109 13.57 -10.41 6.57
CA LEU A 109 13.99 -9.38 7.53
C LEU A 109 13.16 -9.44 8.82
N GLY A 110 11.86 -9.71 8.71
CA GLY A 110 10.94 -9.93 9.82
C GLY A 110 11.36 -11.10 10.71
N ILE A 111 11.62 -12.26 10.11
CA ILE A 111 12.11 -13.46 10.80
C ILE A 111 13.44 -13.17 11.52
N ARG A 112 14.31 -12.35 10.93
CA ARG A 112 15.59 -11.96 11.51
C ARG A 112 15.49 -10.84 12.57
N GLY A 113 14.31 -10.27 12.78
CA GLY A 113 14.12 -9.16 13.72
C GLY A 113 14.89 -7.89 13.35
N SER A 114 15.14 -7.64 12.06
CA SER A 114 15.96 -6.50 11.63
C SER A 114 15.25 -5.16 11.78
N GLU A 115 15.91 -4.18 12.38
CA GLU A 115 15.40 -2.80 12.50
C GLU A 115 15.20 -2.10 11.14
N LEU A 116 15.90 -2.56 10.09
CA LEU A 116 15.69 -2.07 8.72
C LEU A 116 14.24 -2.27 8.26
N LEU A 117 13.58 -3.31 8.77
CA LEU A 117 12.21 -3.67 8.43
C LEU A 117 11.21 -2.53 8.66
N LYS A 118 11.35 -1.79 9.77
CA LYS A 118 10.45 -0.67 10.12
C LYS A 118 10.49 0.45 9.09
N ARG A 119 11.56 0.54 8.29
CA ARG A 119 11.75 1.57 7.26
C ARG A 119 11.27 1.09 5.90
N VAL A 120 11.60 -0.15 5.53
CA VAL A 120 11.31 -0.67 4.19
C VAL A 120 9.89 -1.22 4.07
N ALA A 121 9.34 -1.80 5.14
CA ALA A 121 8.08 -2.52 5.09
C ALA A 121 6.91 -1.75 5.70
N ARG A 122 6.90 -0.43 5.52
CA ARG A 122 5.79 0.41 5.97
C ARG A 122 4.56 0.18 5.08
N VAL A 123 3.37 0.17 5.70
CA VAL A 123 2.14 -0.25 5.01
C VAL A 123 1.77 0.69 3.88
N ARG A 124 2.04 1.99 4.02
CA ARG A 124 1.66 3.02 3.04
C ARG A 124 2.37 2.78 1.73
N GLU A 125 3.65 2.46 1.78
CA GLU A 125 4.55 2.21 0.66
C GLU A 125 4.18 0.90 -0.04
N VAL A 126 4.02 -0.18 0.73
CA VAL A 126 3.67 -1.50 0.18
C VAL A 126 2.29 -1.46 -0.47
N SER A 127 1.28 -0.93 0.23
CA SER A 127 -0.08 -0.83 -0.29
C SER A 127 -0.15 0.09 -1.50
N TYR A 128 0.55 1.23 -1.49
CA TYR A 128 0.59 2.13 -2.64
C TYR A 128 1.13 1.44 -3.89
N ALA A 129 2.24 0.70 -3.76
CA ALA A 129 2.79 -0.05 -4.88
C ALA A 129 1.75 -1.02 -5.47
N ILE A 130 1.07 -1.80 -4.64
CA ILE A 130 0.05 -2.75 -5.12
C ILE A 130 -1.14 -2.03 -5.76
N ILE A 131 -1.67 -0.97 -5.12
CA ILE A 131 -2.80 -0.19 -5.62
C ILE A 131 -2.49 0.40 -6.99
N ILE A 132 -1.33 1.03 -7.13
CA ILE A 132 -0.94 1.68 -8.37
C ILE A 132 -0.70 0.66 -9.48
N PHE A 133 0.06 -0.40 -9.21
CA PHE A 133 0.43 -1.38 -10.24
C PHE A 133 -0.74 -2.28 -10.65
N ALA A 134 -1.76 -2.51 -9.81
CA ALA A 134 -2.86 -3.43 -10.13
C ALA A 134 -3.59 -3.09 -11.46
N PRO A 135 -4.00 -1.84 -11.73
CA PRO A 135 -4.52 -1.44 -13.03
C PRO A 135 -3.68 -1.86 -14.24
N LEU A 136 -2.34 -1.87 -14.14
CA LEU A 136 -1.49 -2.29 -15.25
C LEU A 136 -1.66 -3.77 -15.61
N TYR A 137 -2.02 -4.61 -14.64
CA TYR A 137 -2.23 -6.04 -14.88
C TYR A 137 -3.62 -6.33 -15.42
N TYR A 138 -4.64 -5.69 -14.85
CA TYR A 138 -6.05 -5.98 -15.14
C TYR A 138 -6.64 -5.18 -16.29
N THR A 139 -6.11 -4.00 -16.56
CA THR A 139 -6.57 -3.18 -17.69
C THR A 139 -5.56 -3.19 -18.82
N GLN A 140 -6.00 -2.79 -20.01
CA GLN A 140 -5.11 -2.48 -21.13
C GLN A 140 -4.44 -1.11 -20.99
N VAL A 141 -4.31 -0.53 -19.78
CA VAL A 141 -3.51 0.68 -19.60
C VAL A 141 -2.08 0.33 -20.05
N GLN A 142 -1.70 0.89 -21.19
CA GLN A 142 -0.38 0.68 -21.76
C GLN A 142 0.64 1.31 -20.82
N MET A 143 1.61 0.51 -20.40
CA MET A 143 2.72 1.01 -19.60
C MET A 143 3.45 2.07 -20.42
N SER A 144 3.41 3.32 -19.95
CA SER A 144 4.05 4.47 -20.57
C SER A 144 4.95 5.18 -19.56
N SER A 145 5.90 5.97 -20.05
CA SER A 145 6.74 6.81 -19.18
C SER A 145 5.91 7.79 -18.35
N LEU A 146 4.79 8.29 -18.91
CA LEU A 146 3.86 9.18 -18.22
C LEU A 146 3.18 8.49 -17.03
N TYR A 147 2.84 7.21 -17.19
CA TYR A 147 2.32 6.39 -16.10
C TYR A 147 3.35 6.27 -14.96
N LEU A 148 4.59 5.89 -15.29
CA LEU A 148 5.64 5.68 -14.29
C LEU A 148 5.99 6.99 -13.57
N PHE A 149 6.04 8.09 -14.33
CA PHE A 149 6.22 9.42 -13.76
C PHE A 149 5.08 9.77 -12.81
N GLY A 150 3.81 9.58 -13.21
CA GLY A 150 2.66 9.86 -12.35
C GLY A 150 2.68 9.04 -11.06
N ALA A 151 2.99 7.74 -11.15
CA ALA A 151 3.12 6.84 -10.00
C ALA A 151 4.13 7.34 -8.97
N VAL A 152 5.27 7.90 -9.41
CA VAL A 152 6.31 8.40 -8.49
C VAL A 152 6.03 9.84 -8.05
N ALA A 153 5.70 10.73 -8.99
CA ALA A 153 5.54 12.16 -8.75
C ALA A 153 4.36 12.49 -7.82
N PHE A 154 3.29 11.70 -7.87
CA PHE A 154 2.08 11.92 -7.06
C PHE A 154 1.99 11.02 -5.82
N PHE A 155 3.02 10.20 -5.54
CA PHE A 155 3.12 9.48 -4.27
C PHE A 155 3.00 10.40 -3.04
N PRO A 156 3.60 11.62 -3.01
CA PRO A 156 3.39 12.54 -1.89
C PRO A 156 1.93 12.94 -1.66
N LEU A 157 1.12 13.03 -2.73
CA LEU A 157 -0.32 13.35 -2.61
C LEU A 157 -1.09 12.20 -1.96
N PHE A 158 -0.78 10.95 -2.33
CA PHE A 158 -1.33 9.78 -1.65
C PHE A 158 -0.99 9.79 -0.16
N TYR A 159 0.26 10.08 0.17
CA TYR A 159 0.73 10.15 1.55
C TYR A 159 0.04 11.27 2.33
N LEU A 160 -0.14 12.43 1.70
CA LEU A 160 -0.88 13.56 2.26
C LEU A 160 -2.35 13.18 2.52
N ALA A 161 -2.99 12.50 1.59
CA ALA A 161 -4.38 12.06 1.75
C ALA A 161 -4.55 11.11 2.96
N LEU A 162 -3.65 10.14 3.12
CA LEU A 162 -3.64 9.26 4.30
C LEU A 162 -3.37 10.04 5.58
N HIS A 163 -2.46 11.00 5.56
CA HIS A 163 -2.19 11.83 6.73
C HIS A 163 -3.41 12.68 7.14
N LEU A 164 -4.13 13.27 6.17
CA LEU A 164 -5.36 13.99 6.43
C LEU A 164 -6.45 13.06 6.97
N PHE A 165 -6.59 11.87 6.39
CA PHE A 165 -7.51 10.85 6.88
C PHE A 165 -7.22 10.46 8.34
N ASP A 166 -5.94 10.27 8.67
CA ASP A 166 -5.47 9.94 10.02
C ASP A 166 -5.79 11.04 11.04
N GLN A 167 -5.64 12.31 10.65
CA GLN A 167 -5.98 13.47 11.48
C GLN A 167 -7.49 13.63 11.71
N LEU A 168 -8.32 13.24 10.73
CA LEU A 168 -9.77 13.31 10.84
C LEU A 168 -10.36 12.22 11.75
N LEU A 169 -9.66 11.09 11.90
CA LEU A 169 -10.13 9.98 12.70
C LEU A 169 -9.69 10.10 14.17
N PRO A 170 -10.62 9.95 15.13
CA PRO A 170 -10.27 9.95 16.54
C PRO A 170 -9.40 8.74 16.89
N ASP A 171 -8.52 8.91 17.87
CA ASP A 171 -7.72 7.81 18.39
C ASP A 171 -8.62 6.72 19.00
N PRO A 172 -8.48 5.45 18.57
CA PRO A 172 -9.24 4.34 19.12
C PRO A 172 -9.06 4.24 20.64
N ALA A 173 -10.14 3.96 21.37
CA ALA A 173 -10.11 3.82 22.82
C ALA A 173 -9.15 2.71 23.30
N SER A 174 -8.91 1.68 22.48
CA SER A 174 -7.91 0.65 22.76
C SER A 174 -6.49 1.24 22.84
N LEU A 175 -6.15 2.21 21.98
CA LEU A 175 -4.83 2.86 22.03
C LEU A 175 -4.68 3.71 23.30
N LYS A 176 -5.75 4.38 23.75
CA LYS A 176 -5.75 5.17 24.99
C LYS A 176 -5.55 4.29 26.23
N LYS A 177 -6.14 3.09 26.23
CA LYS A 177 -5.94 2.08 27.28
C LYS A 177 -4.49 1.59 27.32
N ASP A 178 -3.89 1.27 26.17
CA ASP A 178 -2.50 0.82 26.09
C ASP A 178 -1.48 1.90 26.52
N ARG A 179 -1.81 3.18 26.32
CA ARG A 179 -0.99 4.32 26.79
C ARG A 179 -1.20 4.66 28.28
N GLY A 180 -2.14 3.99 28.96
CA GLY A 180 -2.48 4.28 30.35
C GLY A 180 -3.26 5.60 30.55
N GLU A 181 -3.82 6.18 29.48
CA GLU A 181 -4.48 7.50 29.49
C GLU A 181 -5.95 7.43 29.97
N THR A 182 -6.59 6.26 29.91
CA THR A 182 -7.85 6.03 30.61
C THR A 182 -7.56 5.64 32.05
N GLY A 183 -7.76 6.60 32.95
CA GLY A 183 -7.39 6.54 34.35
C GLY A 183 -7.68 5.21 35.04
N SER A 184 -6.73 4.86 35.91
CA SER A 184 -6.90 4.05 37.12
C SER A 184 -8.35 4.01 37.59
N PHE A 185 -9.11 3.03 37.13
CA PHE A 185 -10.08 2.40 38.00
C PHE A 185 -9.25 1.63 39.00
N ALA A 186 -9.04 2.26 40.16
CA ALA A 186 -8.47 1.63 41.33
C ALA A 186 -9.15 0.26 41.48
N ALA A 187 -8.42 -0.80 41.19
CA ALA A 187 -8.83 -2.12 41.62
C ALA A 187 -8.95 -2.02 43.15
N PRO A 188 -10.11 -2.32 43.76
CA PRO A 188 -10.16 -2.39 45.20
C PRO A 188 -9.12 -3.44 45.60
N MET A 189 -8.12 -3.02 46.37
CA MET A 189 -7.19 -3.93 47.06
C MET A 189 -8.02 -4.81 47.98
N GLY A 190 -8.49 -5.93 47.43
CA GLY A 190 -9.08 -7.02 48.18
C GLY A 190 -7.99 -7.56 49.09
N LYS A 191 -8.07 -7.19 50.37
CA LYS A 191 -7.23 -7.72 51.43
C LYS A 191 -7.28 -9.25 51.36
N GLN A 192 -6.18 -9.87 50.95
CA GLN A 192 -5.95 -11.28 51.26
C GLN A 192 -5.81 -11.36 52.78
N LYS A 193 -6.83 -11.91 53.44
CA LYS A 193 -6.70 -12.40 54.81
C LYS A 193 -5.92 -13.72 54.74
N PHE A 194 -4.95 -13.80 55.65
CA PHE A 194 -4.12 -14.95 55.98
C PHE A 194 -4.93 -16.25 56.11
#